data_AF-A0A0F3MDL3-F1
#
_entry.id   AF-A0A0F3MDL3-F1
#
_cell.length_a   1.000
_cell.length_b   1.000
_cell.length_c   1.000
_cell.angle_alpha   90.00
_cell.angle_beta   90.00
_cell.angle_gamma   90.00
#
_symmetry.space_group_name_H-M   'P 1'
#
loop_
_entity.id
_entity.type
_entity.pdbx_description
1 polymer ?
#
loop_
_entity_poly.entity_id
_entity_poly.type
_entity_poly.pdbx_seq_one_letter_code
_entity_poly.pdbx_strand_id
1 'polypeptide(L)'
;MLVEESSLVGNIIITELEINSTQQDIERTKSEAIDRTLSELKEVEHAVIEAQESYNSLIDILSRTLVKSPVDGIIKVLDVNTQGGVIGSGQRIAEITPSNDSLIIKAKILKRILIQLR
;
A
#
# COMPACT_ATOMS: atom_id res chain seq x y z
N MET A 1 -69.86 -35.85 -7.35
CA MET A 1 -69.80 -34.76 -8.35
C MET A 1 -69.55 -33.39 -7.73
N LEU A 2 -70.55 -32.62 -7.25
CA LEU A 2 -70.31 -31.26 -6.73
C LEU A 2 -69.35 -31.17 -5.51
N VAL A 3 -69.32 -32.20 -4.66
CA VAL A 3 -68.44 -32.24 -3.47
C VAL A 3 -66.98 -32.58 -3.84
N GLU A 4 -66.77 -33.41 -4.87
CA GLU A 4 -65.43 -33.76 -5.35
C GLU A 4 -64.74 -32.59 -6.05
N GLU A 5 -65.50 -31.80 -6.80
CA GLU A 5 -65.00 -30.66 -7.55
C GLU A 5 -64.50 -29.54 -6.62
N SER A 6 -65.25 -29.26 -5.55
CA SER A 6 -64.87 -28.28 -4.53
C SER A 6 -63.60 -28.70 -3.76
N SER A 7 -63.46 -30.00 -3.46
CA SER A 7 -62.24 -30.59 -2.89
C SER A 7 -61.03 -30.39 -3.80
N LEU A 8 -61.20 -30.62 -5.11
CA LEU A 8 -60.14 -30.47 -6.10
C LEU A 8 -59.65 -29.01 -6.19
N VAL A 9 -60.57 -28.04 -6.23
CA VAL A 9 -60.25 -26.61 -6.26
C VAL A 9 -59.51 -26.18 -5.00
N GLY A 10 -59.93 -26.67 -3.83
CA GLY A 10 -59.23 -26.41 -2.56
C GLY A 10 -57.79 -26.92 -2.59
N ASN A 11 -57.57 -28.14 -3.10
CA ASN A 11 -56.23 -28.72 -3.22
C ASN A 11 -55.35 -27.91 -4.20
N ILE A 12 -55.91 -27.43 -5.31
CA ILE A 12 -55.19 -26.58 -6.26
C ILE A 12 -54.68 -25.30 -5.59
N ILE A 13 -55.54 -24.62 -4.82
CA ILE A 13 -55.16 -23.38 -4.10
C ILE A 13 -54.04 -23.67 -3.10
N ILE A 14 -54.12 -24.77 -2.35
CA ILE A 14 -53.08 -25.15 -1.39
C ILE A 14 -51.76 -25.40 -2.12
N THR A 15 -51.77 -26.16 -3.21
CA THR A 15 -50.54 -26.40 -3.99
C THR A 15 -49.99 -25.13 -4.63
N GLU A 16 -50.84 -24.18 -5.03
CA GLU A 16 -50.39 -22.89 -5.58
C GLU A 16 -49.75 -22.00 -4.52
N LEU A 17 -50.30 -22.00 -3.29
CA LEU A 17 -49.69 -21.35 -2.14
C LEU A 17 -48.34 -21.98 -1.77
N GLU A 18 -48.25 -23.30 -1.79
CA GLU A 18 -47.00 -24.03 -1.57
C GLU A 18 -45.95 -23.74 -2.65
N ILE A 19 -46.35 -23.66 -3.93
CA ILE A 19 -45.43 -23.27 -5.01
C ILE A 19 -44.90 -21.86 -4.78
N ASN A 20 -45.77 -20.90 -4.45
CA ASN A 20 -45.38 -19.52 -4.21
C ASN A 20 -44.44 -19.38 -3.00
N SER A 21 -44.75 -20.07 -1.89
CA SER A 21 -43.86 -20.05 -0.71
C SER A 21 -42.50 -20.68 -1.03
N THR A 22 -42.47 -21.80 -1.75
CA THR A 22 -41.23 -22.45 -2.17
C THR A 22 -40.41 -21.55 -3.09
N GLN A 23 -41.05 -20.83 -4.01
CA GLN A 23 -40.37 -19.84 -4.86
C GLN A 23 -39.76 -18.70 -4.05
N GLN A 24 -40.46 -18.18 -3.04
CA GLN A 24 -39.93 -17.16 -2.14
C GLN A 24 -38.72 -17.68 -1.35
N ASP A 25 -38.77 -18.92 -0.87
CA ASP A 25 -37.65 -19.55 -0.17
C ASP A 25 -36.42 -19.74 -1.06
N ILE A 26 -36.62 -20.06 -2.35
CA ILE A 26 -35.53 -20.13 -3.34
C ILE A 26 -34.87 -18.76 -3.51
N GLU A 27 -35.65 -17.70 -3.73
CA GLU A 27 -35.10 -16.36 -3.91
C GLU A 27 -34.40 -15.84 -2.65
N ARG A 28 -34.95 -16.10 -1.47
CA ARG A 28 -34.30 -15.79 -0.19
C ARG A 28 -32.95 -16.50 -0.06
N THR A 29 -32.94 -17.82 -0.27
CA THR A 29 -31.71 -18.63 -0.17
C THR A 29 -30.64 -18.14 -1.16
N LYS A 30 -31.05 -17.77 -2.37
CA LYS A 30 -30.18 -17.22 -3.39
C LYS A 30 -29.61 -15.86 -2.97
N SER A 31 -30.43 -14.96 -2.46
CA SER A 31 -29.97 -13.66 -1.94
C SER A 31 -28.98 -13.85 -0.81
N GLU A 32 -29.30 -14.70 0.16
CA GLU A 32 -28.40 -15.00 1.29
C GLU A 32 -27.06 -15.58 0.81
N ALA A 33 -27.05 -16.45 -0.20
CA ALA A 33 -25.81 -17.01 -0.75
C ALA A 33 -24.96 -15.93 -1.43
N ILE A 34 -25.58 -15.02 -2.17
CA ILE A 34 -24.90 -13.88 -2.80
C ILE A 34 -24.31 -12.96 -1.72
N ASP A 35 -25.09 -12.60 -0.70
CA ASP A 35 -24.65 -11.71 0.36
C ASP A 35 -23.47 -12.31 1.15
N ARG A 36 -23.51 -13.62 1.46
CA ARG A 36 -22.38 -14.32 2.09
C ARG A 36 -21.13 -14.28 1.22
N THR A 37 -21.27 -14.61 -0.07
CA THR A 37 -20.14 -14.60 -1.01
C THR A 37 -19.53 -13.21 -1.15
N LEU A 38 -20.35 -12.16 -1.19
CA LEU A 38 -19.89 -10.77 -1.23
C LEU A 38 -19.17 -10.36 0.05
N SER A 39 -19.67 -10.79 1.21
CA SER A 39 -19.00 -10.53 2.50
C SER A 39 -17.65 -11.21 2.56
N GLU A 40 -17.57 -12.50 2.20
CA GLU A 40 -16.32 -13.26 2.15
C GLU A 40 -15.32 -12.63 1.18
N LEU A 41 -15.76 -12.22 -0.01
CA LEU A 41 -14.92 -11.54 -0.99
C LEU A 41 -14.35 -10.24 -0.41
N LYS A 42 -15.19 -9.43 0.23
CA LYS A 42 -14.78 -8.17 0.84
C LYS A 42 -13.77 -8.39 1.97
N GLU A 43 -13.96 -9.40 2.80
CA GLU A 43 -13.02 -9.75 3.88
C GLU A 43 -11.65 -10.16 3.32
N VAL A 44 -11.63 -11.00 2.28
CA VAL A 44 -10.39 -11.41 1.63
C VAL A 44 -9.69 -10.22 0.95
N GLU A 45 -10.43 -9.36 0.26
CA GLU A 45 -9.88 -8.13 -0.34
C GLU A 45 -9.25 -7.21 0.72
N HIS A 46 -9.91 -7.03 1.87
CA HIS A 46 -9.33 -6.27 2.98
C HIS A 46 -8.04 -6.90 3.51
N ALA A 47 -8.03 -8.22 3.71
CA ALA A 47 -6.84 -8.93 4.18
C ALA A 47 -5.66 -8.79 3.20
N VAL A 48 -5.92 -8.81 1.88
CA VAL A 48 -4.90 -8.58 0.85
C VAL A 48 -4.34 -7.16 0.94
N ILE A 49 -5.19 -6.15 1.11
CA ILE A 49 -4.75 -4.75 1.24
C ILE A 49 -3.86 -4.57 2.48
N GLU A 50 -4.29 -5.10 3.64
CA GLU A 50 -3.51 -5.03 4.88
C GLU A 50 -2.14 -5.73 4.74
N ALA A 51 -2.11 -6.91 4.12
CA ALA A 51 -0.87 -7.62 3.85
C ALA A 51 0.07 -6.84 2.92
N GLN A 52 -0.49 -6.18 1.91
CA GLN A 52 0.28 -5.37 0.96
C GLN A 52 0.86 -4.12 1.63
N GLU A 53 0.12 -3.45 2.50
CA GLU A 53 0.62 -2.31 3.29
C GLU A 53 1.75 -2.74 4.23
N SER A 54 1.58 -3.85 4.93
CA SER A 54 2.62 -4.43 5.79
C SER A 54 3.88 -4.77 4.99
N TYR A 55 3.73 -5.39 3.82
CA TYR A 55 4.84 -5.67 2.92
C TYR A 55 5.58 -4.39 2.48
N ASN A 56 4.84 -3.36 2.06
CA ASN A 56 5.45 -2.09 1.65
C ASN A 56 6.20 -1.39 2.80
N SER A 57 5.65 -1.45 4.02
CA SER A 57 6.29 -0.94 5.23
C SER A 57 7.61 -1.67 5.52
N LEU A 58 7.62 -3.01 5.42
CA LEU A 58 8.83 -3.81 5.58
C LEU A 58 9.88 -3.52 4.51
N ILE A 59 9.46 -3.28 3.26
CA ILE A 59 10.37 -2.87 2.18
C ILE A 59 10.97 -1.48 2.46
N ASP A 60 10.21 -0.52 2.97
CA ASP A 60 10.75 0.80 3.35
C ASP A 60 11.81 0.66 4.46
N ILE A 61 11.53 -0.13 5.50
CA ILE A 61 12.48 -0.42 6.58
C ILE A 61 13.75 -1.07 6.03
N LEU A 62 13.60 -2.06 5.15
CA LEU A 62 14.74 -2.73 4.50
C LEU A 62 15.56 -1.74 3.67
N SER A 63 14.91 -0.84 2.93
CA SER A 63 15.59 0.17 2.11
C SER A 63 16.45 1.12 2.94
N ARG A 64 16.00 1.47 4.16
CA ARG A 64 16.73 2.33 5.10
C ARG A 64 17.90 1.63 5.79
N THR A 65 17.96 0.30 5.71
CA THR A 65 19.11 -0.48 6.22
C THR A 65 20.34 -0.29 5.32
N LEU A 66 20.14 -0.03 4.03
CA LEU A 66 21.21 0.19 3.07
C LEU A 66 21.35 1.69 2.76
N VAL A 67 22.27 2.36 3.45
CA VAL A 67 22.62 3.75 3.17
C VAL A 67 23.47 3.82 1.90
N LYS A 68 22.93 4.41 0.83
CA LYS A 68 23.63 4.63 -0.45
C LYS A 68 24.02 6.10 -0.63
N SER A 69 25.09 6.34 -1.39
CA SER A 69 25.44 7.68 -1.83
C SER A 69 24.38 8.22 -2.81
N PRO A 70 23.88 9.46 -2.64
CA PRO A 70 22.94 10.06 -3.59
C PRO A 70 23.59 10.49 -4.91
N VAL A 71 24.92 10.65 -4.93
CA VAL A 71 25.69 11.13 -6.10
C VAL A 71 27.00 10.37 -6.24
N ASP A 72 27.52 10.31 -7.46
CA ASP A 72 28.85 9.78 -7.73
C ASP A 72 29.92 10.79 -7.29
N GLY A 73 30.84 10.35 -6.44
CA GLY A 73 31.80 11.25 -5.81
C GLY A 73 32.84 10.53 -4.96
N ILE A 74 33.76 11.31 -4.41
CA ILE A 74 34.79 10.84 -3.48
C ILE A 74 34.33 11.14 -2.05
N ILE A 75 34.37 10.12 -1.18
CA ILE A 75 34.12 10.30 0.25
C ILE A 75 35.31 11.04 0.86
N LYS A 76 35.05 12.22 1.42
CA LYS A 76 36.05 13.08 2.04
C LYS A 76 36.19 12.83 3.54
N VAL A 77 35.07 12.56 4.21
CA VAL A 77 35.01 12.22 5.64
C VAL A 77 33.97 11.12 5.83
N LEU A 78 34.30 10.13 6.65
CA LEU A 78 33.38 9.07 7.10
C LEU A 78 33.33 9.13 8.64
N ASP A 79 32.22 9.66 9.17
CA ASP A 79 32.05 9.89 10.61
C ASP A 79 31.61 8.62 11.36
N VAL A 80 31.07 7.63 10.65
CA VAL A 80 30.62 6.36 11.21
C VAL A 80 31.34 5.20 10.51
N ASN A 81 32.20 4.48 11.24
CA ASN A 81 33.00 3.37 10.72
C ASN A 81 33.01 2.13 11.65
N THR A 82 32.09 2.06 12.61
CA THR A 82 32.04 1.00 13.63
C THR A 82 30.99 -0.06 13.33
N GLN A 83 31.40 -1.33 13.35
CA GLN A 83 30.49 -2.47 13.21
C GLN A 83 29.56 -2.54 14.43
N GLY A 84 28.25 -2.54 14.21
CA GLY A 84 27.24 -2.57 15.28
C GLY A 84 27.00 -1.22 15.99
N GLY A 85 27.59 -0.13 15.50
CA GLY A 85 27.28 1.22 15.98
C GLY A 85 25.84 1.64 15.66
N VAL A 86 25.18 2.33 16.59
CA VAL A 86 23.83 2.87 16.39
C VAL A 86 23.95 4.26 15.75
N ILE A 87 23.25 4.47 14.62
CA ILE A 87 23.17 5.77 13.95
C ILE A 87 21.94 6.50 14.47
N GLY A 88 22.12 7.67 15.07
CA GLY A 88 21.03 8.54 15.52
C GLY A 88 20.33 9.24 14.36
N SER A 89 19.07 9.64 14.56
CA SER A 89 18.34 10.45 13.59
C SER A 89 19.06 11.77 13.31
N GLY A 90 19.29 12.10 12.04
CA GLY A 90 19.99 13.32 11.62
C GLY A 90 21.52 13.30 11.83
N GLN A 91 22.09 12.19 12.30
CA GLN A 91 23.53 12.06 12.43
C GLN A 91 24.21 12.07 11.05
N ARG A 92 25.28 12.86 10.92
CA ARG A 92 26.11 12.86 9.71
C ARG A 92 26.85 11.52 9.61
N ILE A 93 26.76 10.87 8.45
CA ILE A 93 27.40 9.58 8.18
C ILE A 93 28.68 9.78 7.35
N ALA A 94 28.59 10.50 6.23
CA ALA A 94 29.71 10.78 5.35
C ALA A 94 29.57 12.14 4.63
N GLU A 95 30.69 12.75 4.29
CA GLU A 95 30.78 13.91 3.39
C GLU A 95 31.29 13.45 2.02
N ILE A 96 30.49 13.64 0.98
CA ILE A 96 30.82 13.26 -0.40
C ILE A 96 31.09 14.50 -1.23
N THR A 97 32.20 14.51 -1.96
CA THR A 97 32.52 15.52 -2.98
C THR A 97 32.19 14.94 -4.37
N PRO A 98 31.25 15.51 -5.13
CA PRO A 98 30.88 15.00 -6.45
C PRO A 98 32.07 15.03 -7.41
N SER A 99 32.24 13.99 -8.23
CA SER A 99 33.36 13.89 -9.17
C SER A 99 33.19 14.77 -10.42
N ASN A 100 31.94 15.14 -10.76
CA ASN A 100 31.59 15.84 -12.00
C ASN A 100 31.24 17.32 -11.79
N ASP A 101 31.58 17.93 -10.66
CA ASP A 101 31.20 19.31 -10.38
C ASP A 101 32.19 20.34 -10.94
N SER A 102 31.68 21.46 -11.46
CA SER A 102 32.52 22.57 -11.89
C SER A 102 33.21 23.20 -10.68
N LEU A 103 34.54 23.21 -10.64
CA LEU A 103 35.31 23.78 -9.54
C LEU A 103 35.07 25.30 -9.44
N ILE A 104 34.26 25.73 -8.46
CA ILE A 104 34.08 27.16 -8.14
C ILE A 104 35.16 27.58 -7.14
N ILE A 105 36.20 28.26 -7.62
CA ILE A 105 37.24 28.84 -6.75
C ILE A 105 36.79 30.23 -6.29
N LYS A 106 36.51 30.39 -4.99
CA LYS A 106 36.30 31.70 -4.36
C LYS A 106 37.64 32.29 -3.93
N ALA A 107 38.23 33.14 -4.76
CA ALA A 107 39.41 33.92 -4.39
C ALA A 107 38.99 35.15 -3.57
N LYS A 108 39.47 35.27 -2.33
CA LYS A 108 39.30 36.48 -1.52
C LYS A 108 40.41 37.47 -1.88
N ILE A 109 40.10 38.44 -2.75
CA ILE A 109 41.04 39.50 -3.10
C ILE A 109 41.12 40.50 -1.95
N LEU A 110 42.30 40.66 -1.36
CA LEU A 110 42.57 41.74 -0.42
C LEU A 110 42.56 43.06 -1.20
N LYS A 111 41.73 44.01 -0.75
CA LYS A 111 41.38 45.30 -1.40
C LYS A 111 42.57 46.28 -1.63
N ARG A 112 43.81 45.81 -1.53
CA ARG A 112 45.04 46.61 -1.67
C ARG A 112 45.66 46.57 -3.07
N ILE A 113 45.24 45.65 -3.96
CA ILE A 113 45.89 45.45 -5.28
C ILE A 113 44.89 45.57 -6.43
N LEU A 114 44.02 46.60 -6.43
CA LEU A 114 43.13 46.90 -7.57
C LEU A 114 43.57 48.13 -8.38
N ILE A 115 44.80 48.62 -8.22
CA ILE A 115 45.29 49.84 -8.91
C ILE A 115 46.30 49.55 -10.05
N GLN A 116 46.63 48.30 -10.36
CA GLN A 116 47.52 48.03 -11.49
C GLN A 116 47.01 46.86 -12.33
N LEU A 117 46.09 47.13 -13.25
CA LEU A 117 45.83 46.32 -14.45
C LEU A 117 45.01 47.20 -15.40
N ARG A 118 45.73 47.91 -16.27
CA ARG A 118 45.21 48.38 -17.56
C ARG A 118 45.72 47.42 -18.62
#